data_AF-A0A7C0YBJ8-F1
#
_entry.id   AF-A0A7C0YBJ8-F1
#
_cell.length_a   1.000
_cell.length_b   1.000
_cell.length_c   1.000
_cell.angle_alpha   90.00
_cell.angle_beta   90.00
_cell.angle_gamma   90.00
#
_symmetry.space_group_name_H-M   'P 1'
#
loop_
_entity.id
_entity.type
_entity.pdbx_description
1 polymer ?
#
loop_
_entity_poly.entity_id
_entity_poly.type
_entity_poly.pdbx_seq_one_letter_code
_entity_poly.pdbx_strand_id
1 'polypeptide(L)' 'MALLVRGRAYGYELVKRLDEYASFLALKQGTVYPLLRRMEQRGLLRAEWDYTNPAKPMKYYQLTDDGSEALRKMCEICR' A
#
# COMPACT_ATOMS: atom_id res chain seq x y z
N MET A 1 -3.71 -0.06 3.35
CA MET A 1 -5.03 0.10 2.68
C MET A 1 -5.53 1.52 2.84
N ALA A 2 -5.72 2.04 4.06
CA ALA A 2 -6.23 3.40 4.30
C ALA A 2 -5.49 4.51 3.51
N LEU A 3 -4.15 4.43 3.40
CA LEU A 3 -3.34 5.39 2.64
C LEU A 3 -3.58 5.40 1.12
N LEU A 4 -4.30 4.40 0.59
CA LEU A 4 -4.59 4.22 -0.84
C LEU A 4 -6.06 4.53 -1.21
N VAL A 5 -6.88 4.96 -0.25
CA VAL A 5 -8.30 5.29 -0.49
C VAL A 5 -8.45 6.44 -1.48
N ARG A 6 -7.50 7.38 -1.51
CA ARG A 6 -7.53 8.54 -2.40
C ARG A 6 -6.85 8.30 -3.76
N GLY A 7 -6.40 7.08 -4.05
CA GLY A 7 -5.76 6.73 -5.31
C GLY A 7 -4.48 5.91 -5.15
N ARG A 8 -3.80 5.66 -6.28
CA ARG A 8 -2.54 4.91 -6.30
C ARG A 8 -1.40 5.70 -5.66
N ALA A 9 -0.45 5.00 -5.04
CA ALA A 9 0.73 5.61 -4.45
C ALA A 9 2.00 4.80 -4.77
N TYR A 10 3.13 5.50 -4.84
CA TYR A 10 4.43 4.87 -5.03
C TYR A 10 4.84 4.10 -3.76
N GLY A 11 5.41 2.90 -3.91
CA GLY A 11 5.77 2.03 -2.78
C GLY A 11 6.63 2.72 -1.72
N TYR A 12 7.61 3.51 -2.13
CA TYR A 12 8.46 4.26 -1.19
C TYR A 12 7.68 5.37 -0.46
N GLU A 13 6.76 6.05 -1.15
CA GLU A 13 5.92 7.06 -0.52
C GLU A 13 5.01 6.43 0.54
N LEU A 14 4.51 5.22 0.30
CA LEU A 14 3.76 4.47 1.30
C LEU A 14 4.62 4.16 2.53
N VAL A 15 5.88 3.75 2.35
CA VAL A 15 6.81 3.55 3.48
C VAL A 15 6.95 4.84 4.27
N LYS A 16 7.25 5.96 3.59
CA LYS A 16 7.47 7.26 4.24
C LYS A 16 6.24 7.72 5.03
N ARG A 17 5.06 7.66 4.41
CA ARG A 17 3.80 8.01 5.09
C ARG A 17 3.51 7.08 6.27
N LEU A 18 3.77 5.77 6.13
CA LEU A 18 3.60 4.83 7.24
C LEU A 18 4.54 5.13 8.41
N ASP A 19 5.80 5.50 8.12
CA ASP A 19 6.75 5.91 9.14
C ASP A 19 6.30 7.20 9.84
N GLU A 20 5.74 8.16 9.09
CA GLU A 20 5.16 9.40 9.65
C GLU A 20 3.95 9.14 10.57
N TYR A 21 3.00 8.30 10.14
CA TYR A 21 1.76 8.04 10.91
C TYR A 21 1.92 6.99 12.02
N ALA A 22 2.88 6.08 11.87
CA ALA A 22 3.05 4.93 12.75
C ALA A 22 4.52 4.71 13.15
N SER A 23 5.25 5.80 13.37
CA SER A 23 6.64 5.80 13.84
C SER A 23 6.84 4.91 15.08
N PHE A 24 5.85 4.87 15.98
CA PHE A 24 5.84 4.01 17.17
C PHE A 24 5.91 2.51 16.87
N LEU A 25 5.54 2.09 15.65
CA LEU A 25 5.65 0.70 15.19
C LEU A 25 7.02 0.36 14.59
N ALA A 26 7.92 1.35 14.45
CA ALA A 26 9.26 1.19 13.88
C ALA A 26 9.28 0.38 12.56
N LEU A 27 8.33 0.69 11.66
CA LEU A 27 8.13 -0.05 10.41
C LEU A 27 9.25 0.24 9.42
N LYS A 28 10.21 -0.67 9.31
CA LYS A 28 11.28 -0.60 8.31
C LYS A 28 10.78 -0.95 6.91
N GLN A 29 11.49 -0.49 5.88
CA GLN A 29 11.26 -0.88 4.48
C GLN A 29 11.17 -2.40 4.30
N GLY A 30 12.02 -3.15 4.99
CA GLY A 30 12.03 -4.62 4.98
C GLY A 30 10.76 -5.28 5.54
N THR A 31 9.90 -4.54 6.24
CA THR A 31 8.60 -5.01 6.74
C THR A 31 7.46 -4.59 5.82
N VAL A 32 7.51 -3.34 5.34
CA VAL A 32 6.43 -2.75 4.52
C VAL A 32 6.34 -3.41 3.15
N TYR A 33 7.45 -3.60 2.44
CA TYR A 33 7.40 -4.19 1.10
C TYR A 33 6.90 -5.64 1.08
N PRO A 34 7.32 -6.53 2.00
CA PRO A 34 6.72 -7.86 2.11
C PRO A 34 5.23 -7.82 2.44
N LEU A 35 4.77 -6.86 3.26
CA LEU A 35 3.35 -6.70 3.55
C LEU A 35 2.56 -6.29 2.29
N LEU A 36 3.05 -5.29 1.54
CA LEU A 36 2.45 -4.87 0.27
C LEU A 36 2.39 -6.05 -0.72
N ARG A 37 3.46 -6.85 -0.83
CA ARG A 37 3.49 -8.04 -1.67
C ARG A 37 2.46 -9.10 -1.23
N ARG A 38 2.31 -9.34 0.07
CA ARG A 38 1.28 -10.27 0.57
C ARG A 38 -0.13 -9.78 0.27
N MET A 39 -0.38 -8.48 0.37
CA MET A 39 -1.68 -7.89 0.03
C MET A 39 -1.97 -7.98 -1.46
N GLU A 40 -0.96 -7.76 -2.32
CA GLU A 40 -1.02 -7.98 -3.76
C GLU A 40 -1.35 -9.45 -4.09
N GLN A 41 -0.64 -10.41 -3.48
CA GLN A 41 -0.89 -11.84 -3.64
C GLN A 41 -2.30 -12.28 -3.19
N ARG A 42 -2.89 -11.56 -2.23
CA ARG A 42 -4.26 -11.79 -1.76
C ARG A 42 -5.33 -11.08 -2.62
N GLY A 43 -4.93 -10.40 -3.70
CA GLY A 43 -5.85 -9.66 -4.56
C GLY A 43 -6.38 -8.37 -3.94
N LEU A 44 -5.87 -7.92 -2.79
CA LEU A 44 -6.33 -6.70 -2.11
C LEU A 44 -5.69 -5.43 -2.70
N LEU A 45 -4.53 -5.58 -3.34
CA LEU A 45 -3.84 -4.52 -4.05
C LEU A 45 -3.53 -4.97 -5.46
N ARG A 46 -3.64 -4.05 -6.41
CA ARG A 46 -2.97 -4.16 -7.71
C ARG A 46 -1.67 -3.37 -7.64
N ALA A 47 -0.64 -3.87 -8.29
CA ALA A 47 0.57 -3.10 -8.48
C ALA A 47 0.99 -3.04 -9.95
N GLU A 48 1.49 -1.88 -10.35
CA GLU A 48 1.86 -1.57 -11.72
C GLU A 48 3.23 -0.90 -11.72
N TRP A 49 4.08 -1.31 -12.65
CA TRP A 49 5.36 -0.65 -12.88
C TRP A 49 5.16 0.50 -13.86
N ASP A 50 5.59 1.68 -13.44
CA ASP A 50 5.71 2.86 -14.29
C ASP A 50 7.14 2.95 -14.82
N TYR A 51 7.28 2.80 -16.13
CA TYR A 51 8.55 2.85 -16.86
C TYR A 51 8.75 4.18 -17.59
N THR A 52 7.93 5.20 -17.33
CA THR A 52 8.05 6.53 -17.97
C THR A 52 9.45 7.13 -17.80
N ASN A 53 10.12 6.83 -16.68
CA ASN A 53 11.56 7.07 -16.51
C ASN A 53 12.32 5.73 -16.51
N PRO A 54 12.99 5.34 -17.60
CA PRO A 54 13.71 4.07 -17.71
C PRO A 54 14.84 3.90 -16.69
N ALA A 55 15.45 5.01 -16.25
CA ALA A 55 16.52 4.98 -15.26
C ALA A 55 16.01 4.73 -13.83
N LYS A 56 14.70 4.92 -13.59
CA LYS A 56 14.09 4.76 -12.27
C LYS A 56 12.65 4.24 -12.38
N PRO A 57 12.47 2.95 -12.70
CA PRO A 57 11.14 2.35 -12.72
C PRO A 57 10.50 2.42 -11.34
N MET A 58 9.23 2.82 -11.29
CA MET A 58 8.49 3.01 -10.04
C MET A 58 7.34 2.02 -9.93
N LYS A 59 7.27 1.27 -8.83
CA LYS A 59 6.13 0.39 -8.55
C LYS A 59 5.05 1.15 -7.79
N TYR A 60 3.91 1.35 -8.44
CA TYR A 60 2.70 1.93 -7.85
C TYR A 60 1.79 0.84 -7.31
N TYR A 61 1.10 1.14 -6.22
CA TYR A 61 0.10 0.27 -5.62
C TYR A 61 -1.25 0.97 -5.57
N GLN A 62 -2.33 0.23 -5.81
CA GLN A 62 -3.70 0.72 -5.75
C GLN A 62 -4.60 -0.33 -5.09
N LEU A 63 -5.64 0.10 -4.39
CA LEU A 63 -6.68 -0.81 -3.90
C LEU A 63 -7.45 -1.42 -5.08
N THR A 64 -7.74 -2.71 -4.97
CA THR A 64 -8.76 -3.37 -5.78
C THR A 64 -10.15 -3.16 -5.16
N ASP A 65 -11.19 -3.66 -5.84
CA ASP A 65 -12.53 -3.68 -5.29
C ASP A 65 -12.58 -4.54 -4.00
N ASP A 66 -11.97 -5.73 -4.04
CA ASP A 66 -11.82 -6.61 -2.88
C ASP A 66 -11.05 -5.95 -1.73
N GLY A 67 -9.98 -5.22 -2.05
CA GLY A 67 -9.20 -4.45 -1.07
C GLY A 67 -10.02 -3.34 -0.42
N SER A 68 -10.87 -2.67 -1.21
CA SER A 68 -11.74 -1.60 -0.74
C SER A 68 -12.88 -2.14 0.14
N GLU A 69 -13.43 -3.30 -0.20
CA GLU A 69 -14.42 -3.99 0.63
C GLU A 69 -13.80 -4.50 1.94
N ALA A 70 -12.62 -5.12 1.89
CA ALA A 70 -11.90 -5.57 3.07
C ALA A 70 -11.59 -4.40 4.03
N LEU A 71 -11.18 -3.25 3.49
CA LEU A 71 -10.98 -2.03 4.27
C LEU A 71 -12.29 -1.56 4.93
N ARG A 72 -13.40 -1.53 4.19
CA ARG A 72 -14.72 -1.16 4.74
C ARG A 72 -15.11 -2.07 5.91
N LYS A 73 -15.00 -3.39 5.74
CA LYS A 73 -15.28 -4.37 6.81
C LYS A 73 -14.42 -4.12 8.05
N MET A 74 -13.12 -3.86 7.87
CA MET A 74 -12.23 -3.51 8.99
C MET A 74 -12.66 -2.23 9.73
N CYS A 75 -13.12 -1.21 9.00
CA CYS A 75 -13.61 0.03 9.60
C CYS A 75 -14.95 -0.15 10.31
N GLU A 76 -15.83 -1.04 9.82
CA GLU A 76 -17.11 -1.38 10.46
C GLU A 76 -16.92 -2.18 11.76
N ILE A 77 -15.89 -3.02 11.83
CA ILE A 77 -15.55 -3.83 13.03
C ILE A 77 -15.01 -2.96 14.18
N CYS A 78 -14.43 -1.79 13.88
CA CYS A 78 -13.96 -0.84 14.91
C CYS A 78 -15.06 0.11 15.40
N ARG A 79 -16.34 -0.20 15.16
CA ARG A 79 -17.49 0.59 15.63
C ARG A 79 -18.12 -0.01 16.88
#